data_AF-A0A4Z0D4E2-F1
#
_entry.id   AF-A0A4Z0D4E2-F1
#
_cell.length_a   1.000
_cell.length_b   1.000
_cell.length_c   1.000
_cell.angle_alpha   90.00
_cell.angle_beta   90.00
_cell.angle_gamma   90.00
#
_symmetry.space_group_name_H-M   'P 1'
#
loop_
_entity.id
_entity.type
_entity.pdbx_description
1 polymer ?
#
loop_
_entity_poly.entity_id
_entity_poly.type
_entity_poly.pdbx_seq_one_letter_code
_entity_poly.pdbx_strand_id
1 'polypeptide(L)'
;MGLDDNQQWFIEKLYKEMYYSLSTYALSALNDRSLAEEAVQDTFRIACAKVDNFQASANPKGWLFNTLKYVIKNMIRSRARLNNMIVSSFDFDENSYVKDLDTSNIDLLYSDIVDSPEYKLLKRIALDKYTMLEAAQELGISLEACKKRVQRAKKKLKSHLVENK
;
A
#
# COMPACT_ATOMS: atom_id res chain seq x y z
N MET A 1 -0.54 29.47 10.47
CA MET A 1 0.84 29.75 10.89
C MET A 1 1.73 29.20 9.78
N GLY A 2 2.54 30.05 9.13
CA GLY A 2 3.47 29.58 8.10
C GLY A 2 4.61 28.78 8.73
N LEU A 3 5.30 27.98 7.92
CA LEU A 3 6.56 27.36 8.32
C LEU A 3 7.59 28.45 8.58
N ASP A 4 8.44 28.28 9.59
CA ASP A 4 9.63 29.14 9.74
C ASP A 4 10.73 28.78 8.72
N ASP A 5 11.73 29.63 8.58
CA ASP A 5 12.80 29.46 7.58
C ASP A 5 13.58 28.15 7.76
N ASN A 6 13.77 27.69 9.00
CA ASN A 6 14.48 26.45 9.31
C ASN A 6 13.63 25.22 8.95
N GLN A 7 12.34 25.27 9.26
CA GLN A 7 11.35 24.27 8.86
C GLN A 7 11.25 24.16 7.34
N GLN A 8 11.21 25.29 6.63
CA GLN A 8 11.14 25.32 5.19
C GLN A 8 12.41 24.73 4.55
N TRP A 9 13.59 25.13 5.02
CA TRP A 9 14.86 24.56 4.54
C TRP A 9 14.94 23.05 4.78
N PHE A 10 14.53 22.58 5.95
CA PHE A 10 14.53 21.17 6.30
C PHE A 10 13.65 20.34 5.36
N ILE A 11 12.43 20.81 5.09
CA ILE A 11 11.48 20.15 4.19
C ILE A 11 12.02 20.17 2.75
N GLU A 12 12.51 21.32 2.27
CA GLU A 12 13.05 21.45 0.91
C GLU A 12 14.24 20.51 0.68
N LYS A 13 15.14 20.43 1.66
CA LYS A 13 16.29 19.51 1.61
C LYS A 13 15.84 18.07 1.47
N LEU A 14 14.91 17.63 2.33
CA LEU A 14 14.40 16.25 2.28
C LEU A 14 13.55 16.00 1.03
N TYR A 15 12.85 17.00 0.50
CA TYR A 15 12.15 16.89 -0.77
C TYR A 15 13.11 16.56 -1.91
N LYS A 16 14.16 17.38 -2.09
CA LYS A 16 15.16 17.17 -3.15
C LYS A 16 15.87 15.83 -3.02
N GLU A 17 16.17 15.41 -1.80
CA GLU A 17 16.86 14.14 -1.54
C GLU A 17 15.96 12.92 -1.77
N MET A 18 14.70 12.99 -1.35
CA MET A 18 13.82 11.81 -1.26
C MET A 18 12.85 11.67 -2.42
N TYR A 19 12.62 12.73 -3.22
CA TYR A 19 11.61 12.75 -4.28
C TYR A 19 11.70 11.52 -5.19
N TYR A 20 12.88 11.25 -5.76
CA TYR A 20 13.04 10.14 -6.70
C TYR A 20 12.75 8.77 -6.08
N SER A 21 13.22 8.53 -4.85
CA SER A 21 13.00 7.27 -4.14
C SER A 21 11.53 7.07 -3.77
N LEU A 22 10.86 8.13 -3.31
CA LEU A 22 9.44 8.11 -2.97
C LEU A 22 8.58 7.92 -4.23
N SER A 23 8.88 8.64 -5.32
CA SER A 23 8.19 8.49 -6.60
C SER A 23 8.36 7.10 -7.19
N THR A 24 9.56 6.53 -7.14
CA THR A 24 9.80 5.14 -7.62
C THR A 24 9.00 4.13 -6.82
N TYR A 25 8.95 4.29 -5.49
CA TYR A 25 8.14 3.45 -4.63
C TYR A 25 6.65 3.58 -4.94
N ALA A 26 6.15 4.82 -5.04
CA ALA A 26 4.75 5.10 -5.35
C ALA A 26 4.35 4.57 -6.73
N LEU A 27 5.20 4.75 -7.74
CA LEU A 27 4.98 4.21 -9.09
C LEU A 27 4.89 2.69 -9.07
N SER A 28 5.75 2.01 -8.32
CA SER A 28 5.68 0.55 -8.20
C SER A 28 4.40 0.05 -7.52
N ALA A 29 3.75 0.89 -6.71
CA ALA A 29 2.54 0.56 -5.98
C ALA A 29 1.25 0.92 -6.73
N LEU A 30 1.26 2.02 -7.48
CA LEU A 30 0.08 2.60 -8.14
C LEU A 30 0.04 2.32 -9.65
N ASN A 31 1.18 1.94 -10.25
CA ASN A 31 1.35 1.67 -11.68
C ASN A 31 0.86 2.81 -12.60
N ASP A 32 0.85 4.04 -12.09
CA ASP A 32 0.42 5.26 -12.77
C ASP A 32 1.32 6.41 -12.31
N ARG A 33 1.89 7.13 -13.27
CA ARG A 33 2.85 8.21 -13.00
C ARG A 33 2.19 9.40 -12.34
N SER A 34 1.01 9.82 -12.79
CA SER A 34 0.30 10.96 -12.24
C SER A 34 -0.09 10.71 -10.79
N LEU A 35 -0.51 9.49 -10.47
CA LEU A 35 -0.83 9.11 -9.08
C LEU A 35 0.39 8.96 -8.20
N ALA A 36 1.50 8.49 -8.76
CA ALA A 36 2.76 8.45 -8.02
C ALA A 36 3.19 9.86 -7.62
N GLU A 37 3.11 10.82 -8.54
CA GLU A 37 3.42 12.23 -8.28
C GLU A 37 2.45 12.83 -7.25
N GLU A 38 1.14 12.58 -7.37
CA GLU A 38 0.12 13.00 -6.40
C GLU A 38 0.41 12.44 -5.00
N ALA A 39 0.72 11.14 -4.89
CA ALA A 39 1.02 10.50 -3.61
C ALA A 39 2.25 11.12 -2.91
N VAL A 40 3.28 11.48 -3.68
CA VAL A 40 4.47 12.15 -3.15
C VAL A 40 4.14 13.58 -2.73
N GLN A 41 3.37 14.32 -3.51
CA GLN A 41 2.91 15.66 -3.14
C GLN A 41 2.11 15.64 -1.85
N ASP A 42 1.15 14.72 -1.72
CA ASP A 42 0.35 14.57 -0.51
C ASP A 42 1.19 14.19 0.71
N THR A 43 2.22 13.37 0.51
CA THR A 43 3.19 13.02 1.55
C THR A 43 3.89 14.26 2.08
N PHE A 44 4.38 15.13 1.21
CA PHE A 44 5.05 16.37 1.62
C PHE A 44 4.08 17.43 2.14
N ARG A 45 2.84 17.47 1.64
CA ARG A 45 1.78 18.30 2.22
C ARG A 45 1.52 17.91 3.68
N ILE A 46 1.46 16.61 3.99
CA ILE A 46 1.34 16.11 5.36
C ILE A 46 2.59 16.44 6.19
N ALA A 47 3.78 16.33 5.59
CA ALA A 47 5.03 16.73 6.24
C ALA A 47 5.03 18.21 6.65
N CYS A 48 4.58 19.11 5.78
CA CYS A 48 4.41 20.53 6.10
C CYS A 48 3.38 20.74 7.20
N ALA A 49 2.22 20.06 7.12
CA ALA A 49 1.15 20.20 8.11
C ALA A 49 1.52 19.66 9.50
N LYS A 50 2.49 18.74 9.58
CA LYS A 50 2.95 18.09 10.82
C LYS A 50 4.45 18.27 11.02
N VAL A 51 4.97 19.45 10.69
CA VAL A 51 6.41 19.71 10.64
C VAL A 51 7.11 19.45 11.97
N ASP A 52 6.49 19.80 13.11
CA ASP A 52 7.09 19.59 14.42
C ASP A 52 7.32 18.10 14.70
N ASN A 53 6.31 17.27 14.43
CA ASN A 53 6.41 15.82 14.56
C ASN A 53 7.40 15.21 13.57
N PHE A 54 7.47 15.78 12.37
CA PHE A 54 8.36 15.31 11.32
C PHE A 54 9.83 15.60 11.66
N GLN A 55 10.14 16.82 12.12
CA GLN A 55 11.47 17.22 12.56
C GLN A 55 11.91 16.50 13.84
N ALA A 56 10.98 16.26 14.77
CA ALA A 56 11.26 15.52 16.01
C ALA A 56 11.51 14.00 15.78
N SER A 57 11.23 13.48 14.59
CA SER A 57 11.46 12.07 14.28
C SER A 57 12.95 11.74 14.28
N ALA A 58 13.35 10.69 15.02
CA ALA A 58 14.70 10.14 14.95
C ALA A 58 15.08 9.61 13.55
N ASN A 59 14.09 9.34 12.70
CA ASN A 59 14.30 8.94 11.31
C ASN A 59 13.29 9.64 10.38
N PRO A 60 13.60 10.87 9.91
CA PRO A 60 12.71 11.62 9.02
C PRO A 60 12.47 10.92 7.67
N LYS A 61 13.49 10.28 7.10
CA LYS A 61 13.33 9.53 5.82
C LYS A 61 12.36 8.35 5.98
N GLY A 62 12.48 7.61 7.07
CA GLY A 62 11.56 6.53 7.42
C GLY A 62 10.14 7.06 7.68
N TRP A 63 10.03 8.22 8.32
CA TRP A 63 8.75 8.91 8.51
C TRP A 63 8.08 9.21 7.16
N LEU A 64 8.80 9.76 6.19
CA LEU A 64 8.28 10.02 4.84
C LEU A 64 7.80 8.75 4.14
N PHE A 65 8.58 7.66 4.18
CA PHE A 65 8.15 6.39 3.60
C PHE A 65 6.89 5.83 4.27
N ASN A 66 6.77 5.97 5.59
CA ASN A 66 5.57 5.51 6.29
C ASN A 66 4.36 6.38 5.94
N THR A 67 4.52 7.70 5.92
CA THR A 67 3.46 8.62 5.46
C THR A 67 3.04 8.29 4.03
N LEU A 68 3.98 8.08 3.11
CA LEU A 68 3.69 7.70 1.73
C LEU A 68 2.89 6.40 1.64
N LYS A 69 3.24 5.37 2.42
CA LYS A 69 2.45 4.12 2.44
C LYS A 69 1.00 4.37 2.87
N TYR A 70 0.79 5.20 3.89
CA TYR A 70 -0.57 5.53 4.32
C TYR A 70 -1.34 6.32 3.25
N VAL A 71 -0.68 7.26 2.57
CA VAL A 71 -1.25 7.99 1.42
C VAL A 71 -1.66 7.01 0.32
N ILE A 72 -0.75 6.15 -0.13
CA ILE A 72 -1.03 5.13 -1.16
C ILE A 72 -2.19 4.21 -0.75
N LYS A 73 -2.18 3.68 0.49
CA LYS A 73 -3.28 2.84 1.00
C LYS A 73 -4.61 3.59 0.97
N ASN A 74 -4.62 4.87 1.34
CA ASN A 74 -5.85 5.67 1.32
C ASN A 74 -6.32 5.94 -0.12
N MET A 75 -5.42 6.25 -1.05
CA MET A 75 -5.74 6.43 -2.47
C MET A 75 -6.38 5.18 -3.08
N ILE A 76 -5.77 4.00 -2.84
CA ILE A 76 -6.30 2.72 -3.30
C ILE A 76 -7.70 2.46 -2.72
N ARG A 77 -7.87 2.66 -1.39
CA ARG A 77 -9.18 2.49 -0.73
C ARG A 77 -10.23 3.48 -1.22
N SER A 78 -9.84 4.72 -1.55
CA SER A 78 -10.76 5.73 -2.09
C SER A 78 -11.23 5.36 -3.49
N ARG A 79 -10.30 4.93 -4.35
CA ARG A 79 -10.58 4.46 -5.71
C ARG A 79 -11.48 3.23 -5.73
N ALA A 80 -11.20 2.24 -4.90
CA ALA A 80 -12.05 1.05 -4.78
C ALA A 80 -13.48 1.42 -4.35
N ARG A 81 -13.65 2.34 -3.40
CA ARG A 81 -14.97 2.84 -2.98
C ARG A 81 -15.70 3.55 -4.10
N LEU A 82 -15.01 4.43 -4.85
CA LEU A 82 -15.60 5.12 -5.99
C LEU A 82 -16.01 4.13 -7.09
N ASN A 83 -15.15 3.16 -7.41
CA ASN A 83 -15.47 2.13 -8.40
C ASN A 83 -16.71 1.33 -7.97
N ASN A 84 -16.78 0.87 -6.72
CA ASN A 84 -17.95 0.16 -6.20
C ASN A 84 -19.24 0.99 -6.27
N MET A 85 -19.18 2.28 -5.97
CA MET A 85 -20.34 3.18 -6.11
C MET A 85 -20.78 3.30 -7.57
N ILE A 86 -19.82 3.49 -8.49
CA ILE A 86 -20.08 3.59 -9.93
C ILE A 86 -20.72 2.29 -10.44
N VAL A 87 -20.14 1.12 -10.14
CA VAL A 87 -20.69 -0.19 -10.50
C VAL A 87 -22.10 -0.38 -9.95
N SER A 88 -22.34 0.00 -8.68
CA SER A 88 -23.68 -0.11 -8.07
C SER A 88 -24.72 0.86 -8.64
N SER A 89 -24.28 1.91 -9.33
CA SER A 89 -25.16 2.91 -9.95
C SER A 89 -25.55 2.58 -11.40
N PHE A 90 -24.91 1.58 -12.00
CA PHE A 90 -25.32 1.02 -13.27
C PHE A 90 -26.18 -0.22 -13.01
N ASP A 91 -27.44 -0.22 -13.47
CA ASP A 91 -28.23 -1.45 -13.62
C ASP A 91 -27.56 -2.29 -14.72
N PHE A 92 -26.59 -3.12 -14.33
CA PHE A 92 -25.90 -4.00 -15.26
C PHE A 92 -26.82 -5.15 -15.67
N ASP A 93 -27.22 -5.16 -16.95
CA ASP A 93 -27.73 -6.34 -17.62
C ASP A 93 -26.69 -7.47 -17.49
N GLU A 94 -27.13 -8.65 -17.04
CA GLU A 94 -26.32 -9.76 -16.50
C GLU A 94 -25.26 -10.34 -17.48
N ASN A 95 -25.19 -9.84 -18.72
CA ASN A 95 -24.37 -10.38 -19.81
C ASN A 95 -23.17 -9.52 -20.23
N SER A 96 -22.94 -8.39 -19.57
CA SER A 96 -21.80 -7.52 -19.88
C SER A 96 -20.63 -7.81 -18.93
N TYR A 97 -19.83 -8.82 -19.24
CA TYR A 97 -18.55 -9.03 -18.54
C TYR A 97 -17.56 -7.93 -18.94
N VAL A 98 -17.54 -6.82 -18.20
CA VAL A 98 -16.42 -5.89 -18.23
C VAL A 98 -15.24 -6.63 -17.59
N LYS A 99 -14.32 -7.04 -18.46
CA LYS A 99 -13.09 -7.73 -18.15
C LYS A 99 -12.08 -6.75 -17.53
N ASP A 100 -12.40 -6.22 -16.36
CA ASP A 100 -11.38 -5.70 -15.45
C ASP A 100 -10.85 -6.90 -14.65
N LEU A 101 -9.77 -7.48 -15.19
CA LEU A 101 -8.95 -8.49 -14.53
C LEU A 101 -8.20 -7.85 -13.36
N ASP A 102 -8.91 -7.43 -12.33
CA ASP A 102 -8.31 -6.77 -11.18
C ASP A 102 -8.84 -7.37 -9.87
N THR A 103 -7.92 -8.04 -9.17
CA THR A 103 -7.93 -8.59 -7.80
C THR A 103 -9.08 -9.51 -7.34
N SER A 104 -10.33 -9.29 -7.75
CA SER A 104 -11.52 -10.06 -7.33
C SER A 104 -11.47 -11.51 -7.82
N ASN A 105 -10.79 -11.76 -8.93
CA ASN A 105 -10.70 -13.09 -9.55
C ASN A 105 -9.70 -14.01 -8.82
N ILE A 106 -8.81 -13.48 -7.98
CA ILE A 106 -7.85 -14.27 -7.20
C ILE A 106 -8.54 -14.99 -6.04
N ASP A 107 -9.50 -14.35 -5.35
CA ASP A 107 -10.25 -15.03 -4.29
C ASP A 107 -11.16 -16.15 -4.87
N LEU A 108 -11.70 -15.94 -6.08
CA LEU A 108 -12.45 -16.97 -6.81
C LEU A 108 -11.56 -18.12 -7.31
N LEU A 109 -10.31 -17.83 -7.71
CA LEU A 109 -9.35 -18.86 -8.15
C LEU A 109 -8.79 -19.72 -7.01
N TYR A 110 -8.82 -19.23 -5.77
CA TYR A 110 -8.24 -19.89 -4.60
C TYR A 110 -9.23 -19.99 -3.42
N SER A 111 -10.52 -20.13 -3.72
CA SER A 111 -11.60 -20.22 -2.72
C SER A 111 -11.29 -21.21 -1.59
N ASP A 112 -10.61 -22.31 -1.90
CA ASP A 112 -10.21 -23.35 -0.93
C ASP A 112 -9.16 -22.89 0.10
N ILE A 113 -8.42 -21.80 -0.16
CA ILE A 113 -7.30 -21.32 0.66
C ILE A 113 -7.55 -19.89 1.18
N VAL A 114 -8.55 -19.19 0.63
CA VAL A 114 -8.92 -17.79 0.94
C VAL A 114 -9.11 -17.55 2.44
N ASP A 115 -9.68 -18.51 3.17
CA ASP A 115 -9.94 -18.34 4.60
C ASP A 115 -8.75 -18.59 5.51
N SER A 116 -7.65 -19.14 4.99
CA SER A 116 -6.47 -19.39 5.81
C SER A 116 -5.82 -18.08 6.27
N PRO A 117 -5.41 -18.00 7.56
CA PRO A 117 -4.71 -16.82 8.07
C PRO A 117 -3.40 -16.55 7.32
N GLU A 118 -2.77 -17.57 6.74
CA GLU A 118 -1.59 -17.45 5.89
C GLU A 118 -1.88 -16.74 4.57
N TYR A 119 -3.02 -17.03 3.94
CA TYR A 119 -3.45 -16.39 2.69
C TYR A 119 -3.84 -14.93 2.93
N LYS A 120 -4.59 -14.65 4.01
CA LYS A 120 -4.94 -13.28 4.41
C LYS A 120 -3.69 -12.42 4.69
N LEU A 121 -2.66 -13.00 5.31
CA LEU A 121 -1.36 -12.34 5.51
C LEU A 121 -0.62 -12.09 4.18
N LEU A 122 -0.59 -13.06 3.28
CA LEU A 122 0.00 -12.88 1.94
C LEU A 122 -0.73 -11.80 1.14
N LYS A 123 -2.06 -11.81 1.17
CA LYS A 123 -2.91 -10.82 0.51
C LYS A 123 -2.62 -9.41 1.04
N ARG A 124 -2.53 -9.25 2.36
CA ARG A 124 -2.18 -7.96 2.99
C ARG A 124 -0.80 -7.44 2.60
N ILE A 125 0.18 -8.33 2.45
CA ILE A 125 1.54 -7.92 2.08
C ILE A 125 1.65 -7.67 0.58
N ALA A 126 1.05 -8.54 -0.26
CA ALA A 126 1.21 -8.51 -1.71
C ALA A 126 0.27 -7.50 -2.39
N LEU A 127 -0.99 -7.45 -1.95
CA LEU A 127 -2.04 -6.59 -2.51
C LEU A 127 -2.17 -5.30 -1.70
N ASP A 128 -2.29 -5.37 -0.37
CA ASP A 128 -2.46 -4.16 0.47
C ASP A 128 -1.13 -3.45 0.81
N LYS A 129 -0.02 -3.93 0.25
CA LYS A 129 1.35 -3.39 0.37
C LYS A 129 1.82 -3.14 1.81
N TYR A 130 1.35 -3.95 2.77
CA TYR A 130 1.83 -3.88 4.15
C TYR A 130 3.32 -4.21 4.22
N THR A 131 4.06 -3.47 5.04
CA THR A 131 5.39 -3.95 5.42
C THR A 131 5.29 -5.14 6.36
N MET A 132 6.35 -5.95 6.37
CA MET A 132 6.46 -7.09 7.29
C MET A 132 6.33 -6.66 8.76
N LEU A 133 6.72 -5.43 9.08
CA LEU A 133 6.63 -4.87 10.42
C LEU A 133 5.20 -4.46 10.76
N GLU A 134 4.50 -3.78 9.85
CA GLU A 134 3.07 -3.44 10.02
C GLU A 134 2.21 -4.70 10.16
N ALA A 135 2.45 -5.71 9.31
CA ALA A 135 1.74 -6.97 9.39
C ALA A 135 2.03 -7.74 10.70
N ALA A 136 3.27 -7.66 11.20
CA ALA A 136 3.62 -8.27 12.48
C ALA A 136 2.92 -7.57 13.66
N GLN A 137 2.90 -6.24 13.66
CA GLN A 137 2.22 -5.44 14.68
C GLN A 137 0.71 -5.69 14.69
N GLU A 138 0.08 -5.71 13.52
CA GLU A 138 -1.36 -5.95 13.41
C GLU A 138 -1.75 -7.36 13.87
N LEU A 139 -0.89 -8.35 13.61
CA LEU A 139 -1.10 -9.73 14.06
C LEU A 139 -0.66 -9.99 15.50
N GLY A 140 -0.06 -9.01 16.19
CA GLY A 140 0.48 -9.18 17.55
C GLY A 140 1.63 -10.21 17.64
N ILE A 141 2.43 -10.35 16.58
CA ILE A 141 3.56 -11.30 16.51
C ILE A 141 4.90 -10.59 16.30
N SER A 142 6.02 -11.30 16.52
CA SER A 142 7.36 -10.76 16.22
C SER A 142 7.62 -10.65 14.70
N LEU A 143 8.54 -9.76 14.32
CA LEU A 143 8.93 -9.57 12.92
C LEU A 143 9.49 -10.87 12.31
N GLU A 144 10.31 -11.61 13.06
CA GLU A 144 10.86 -12.91 12.67
C GLU A 144 9.76 -13.96 12.47
N ALA A 145 8.73 -13.95 13.33
CA ALA A 145 7.58 -14.83 13.19
C ALA A 145 6.77 -14.49 11.93
N CYS A 146 6.56 -13.20 11.65
CA CYS A 146 5.89 -12.75 10.43
C CYS A 146 6.67 -13.16 9.17
N LYS A 147 8.00 -12.97 9.15
CA LYS A 147 8.88 -13.43 8.06
C LYS A 147 8.77 -14.93 7.79
N LYS A 148 8.84 -15.76 8.84
CA LYS A 148 8.69 -17.21 8.71
C LYS A 148 7.30 -17.61 8.22
N ARG A 149 6.23 -16.96 8.70
CA ARG A 149 4.86 -17.22 8.24
C ARG A 149 4.68 -16.91 6.75
N VAL A 150 5.17 -15.76 6.29
CA VAL A 150 5.12 -15.39 4.86
C VAL A 150 5.91 -16.35 3.98
N GLN A 151 7.10 -16.78 4.43
CA GLN A 151 7.89 -17.77 3.69
C GLN A 151 7.14 -19.11 3.54
N ARG A 152 6.52 -19.59 4.62
CA ARG A 152 5.70 -20.81 4.60
C ARG A 152 4.47 -20.66 3.70
N ALA A 153 3.79 -19.53 3.80
CA ALA A 153 2.62 -19.21 2.99
C ALA A 153 2.97 -19.19 1.49
N LYS A 154 4.09 -18.56 1.10
CA LYS A 154 4.59 -18.59 -0.28
C LYS A 154 4.89 -20.01 -0.76
N LYS A 155 5.53 -20.83 0.08
CA LYS A 155 5.83 -22.23 -0.27
C LYS A 155 4.57 -23.04 -0.50
N LYS A 156 3.55 -22.87 0.37
CA LYS A 156 2.26 -23.55 0.26
C LYS A 156 1.51 -23.15 -1.02
N LEU A 157 1.46 -21.84 -1.32
CA LEU A 157 0.87 -21.35 -2.56
C LEU A 157 1.58 -21.91 -3.80
N LYS A 158 2.92 -21.98 -3.77
CA LYS A 158 3.71 -22.57 -4.86
C LYS A 158 3.40 -24.05 -5.06
N SER A 159 3.22 -24.82 -3.98
CA SER A 159 2.85 -26.24 -4.08
C SER A 159 1.47 -26.44 -4.71
N HIS A 160 0.46 -25.68 -4.28
CA HIS A 160 -0.89 -25.74 -4.87
C HIS A 160 -0.93 -25.33 -6.35
N LEU A 161 -0.06 -24.40 -6.77
CA LEU A 161 0.10 -24.00 -8.16
C LEU A 161 0.77 -25.05 -9.05
N VAL A 162 1.55 -25.97 -8.44
CA VAL A 162 2.24 -27.05 -9.16
C VAL A 162 1.38 -28.32 -9.21
N GLU A 163 0.55 -28.57 -8.19
CA GLU A 163 -0.36 -29.71 -8.13
C GLU A 163 -1.62 -29.55 -9.00
N ASN A 164 -2.09 -28.31 -9.24
CA ASN A 164 -3.24 -28.02 -10.11
C ASN A 164 -2.85 -27.67 -11.55
N LYS A 165 -1.77 -28.28 -12.06
CA LYS A 165 -1.30 -28.13 -13.45
C LYS A 165 -1.55 -29.40 -14.23
#